data_AF-A0A960J7U6-F1
#
_entry.id   AF-A0A960J7U6-F1
#
_cell.length_a   1.000
_cell.length_b   1.000
_cell.length_c   1.000
_cell.angle_alpha   90.00
_cell.angle_beta   90.00
_cell.angle_gamma   90.00
#
_symmetry.space_group_name_H-M   'P 1'
#
loop_
_entity.id
_entity.type
_entity.pdbx_description
1 polymer ?
#
loop_
_entity_poly.entity_id
_entity_poly.type
_entity_poly.pdbx_seq_one_letter_code
_entity_poly.pdbx_strand_id
1 'polypeptide(L)'
;MRKSSIALVLSLAALAASAQAQDRATILAVFAHPDDETTVAPALAKYAAEGHDVYLATITSGQAGNANTDIPKGPKLGEAREAESRCSAAALGIHEPFLLGFQDGATTPADTQNAIAARLTEIFEQVRPDIVITWGPDGLTGHPDHR
;
A
#
# COMPACT_ATOMS: atom_id res chain seq x y z
N MET A 1 33.57 59.41 -13.07
CA MET A 1 33.31 58.56 -11.89
C MET A 1 31.80 58.38 -11.69
N ARG A 2 31.22 57.28 -12.14
CA ARG A 2 29.97 56.69 -11.61
C ARG A 2 30.07 55.19 -11.91
N LYS A 3 30.20 54.40 -10.85
CA LYS A 3 30.46 52.96 -10.88
C LYS A 3 29.19 52.24 -11.33
N SER A 4 29.35 51.32 -12.27
CA SER A 4 28.37 50.29 -12.61
C SER A 4 27.93 49.54 -11.34
N SER A 5 26.64 49.26 -11.22
CA SER A 5 26.12 48.25 -10.29
C SER A 5 25.30 47.26 -11.10
N ILE A 6 25.79 46.03 -11.07
CA ILE A 6 25.32 44.84 -11.78
C ILE A 6 23.92 44.51 -11.26
N ALA A 7 22.95 44.38 -12.19
CA ALA A 7 21.64 43.85 -11.88
C ALA A 7 21.73 42.33 -11.66
N LEU A 8 21.16 41.93 -10.53
CA LEU A 8 21.11 40.60 -9.95
C LEU A 8 19.97 39.76 -10.58
N VAL A 9 20.16 38.44 -10.52
CA VAL A 9 19.18 37.35 -10.70
C VAL A 9 18.71 37.10 -12.13
N LEU A 10 19.43 36.24 -12.86
CA LEU A 10 18.85 35.46 -13.93
C LEU A 10 19.04 33.96 -13.65
N SER A 11 17.88 33.32 -13.48
CA SER A 11 17.57 31.89 -13.61
C SER A 11 18.18 30.91 -12.62
N LEU A 12 17.64 30.88 -11.39
CA LEU A 12 17.42 29.63 -10.66
C LEU A 12 16.11 28.94 -11.10
N ALA A 13 15.53 29.36 -12.23
CA ALA A 13 14.25 28.88 -12.76
C ALA A 13 14.40 27.74 -13.80
N ALA A 14 15.62 27.27 -14.07
CA ALA A 14 15.89 26.24 -15.08
C ALA A 14 16.13 24.84 -14.49
N LEU A 15 16.04 24.66 -13.17
CA LEU A 15 16.01 23.32 -12.54
C LEU A 15 14.60 22.87 -12.15
N ALA A 16 13.57 23.65 -12.50
CA ALA A 16 12.20 23.21 -12.44
C ALA A 16 11.77 22.79 -13.85
N ALA A 17 11.23 21.57 -13.95
CA ALA A 17 10.58 21.00 -15.12
C ALA A 17 11.49 20.43 -16.24
N SER A 18 12.31 19.45 -15.89
CA SER A 18 12.21 18.18 -16.62
C SER A 18 11.79 17.08 -15.65
N ALA A 19 10.65 17.28 -14.96
CA ALA A 19 9.82 16.13 -14.65
C ALA A 19 9.38 15.64 -16.04
N GLN A 20 10.12 14.68 -16.59
CA GLN A 20 9.61 13.84 -17.67
C GLN A 20 8.19 13.47 -17.23
N ALA A 21 7.20 13.68 -18.09
CA ALA A 21 5.85 13.19 -17.82
C ALA A 21 6.02 11.70 -17.53
N GLN A 22 6.04 11.36 -16.25
CA GLN A 22 6.28 9.99 -15.83
C GLN A 22 4.96 9.31 -16.15
N ASP A 23 5.00 8.36 -17.09
CA ASP A 23 3.79 7.63 -17.45
C ASP A 23 3.13 7.13 -16.17
N ARG A 24 1.84 7.42 -16.03
CA ARG A 24 1.06 7.07 -14.85
C ARG A 24 1.00 5.54 -14.75
N ALA A 25 1.86 4.98 -13.92
CA ALA A 25 1.85 3.57 -13.55
C ALA A 25 0.71 3.23 -12.57
N THR A 26 0.27 1.98 -12.63
CA THR A 26 -0.63 1.36 -11.66
C THR A 26 0.16 0.44 -10.72
N ILE A 27 0.09 0.70 -9.42
CA ILE A 27 0.79 -0.02 -8.37
C ILE A 27 -0.23 -0.77 -7.52
N LEU A 28 -0.01 -2.06 -7.30
CA LEU A 28 -0.79 -2.87 -6.36
C LEU A 28 0.12 -3.39 -5.24
N ALA A 29 -0.11 -2.93 -4.02
CA ALA A 29 0.48 -3.49 -2.81
C ALA A 29 -0.39 -4.65 -2.31
N VAL A 30 0.21 -5.81 -2.05
CA VAL A 30 -0.49 -7.02 -1.57
C VAL A 30 0.16 -7.48 -0.27
N PHE A 31 -0.59 -7.48 0.83
CA PHE A 31 -0.09 -7.83 2.16
C PHE A 31 -1.07 -8.68 2.96
N ALA A 32 -0.57 -9.33 4.01
CA ALA A 32 -1.32 -10.35 4.74
C ALA A 32 -2.31 -9.73 5.72
N HIS A 33 -1.91 -8.72 6.47
CA HIS A 33 -2.67 -8.15 7.58
C HIS A 33 -2.92 -6.65 7.41
N PRO A 34 -3.99 -6.11 8.02
CA PRO A 34 -4.23 -4.66 8.05
C PRO A 34 -3.20 -3.96 8.95
N ASP A 35 -2.24 -3.22 8.37
CA ASP A 35 -1.09 -2.52 8.98
C ASP A 35 0.25 -2.88 8.30
N ASP A 36 0.34 -4.01 7.62
CA ASP A 36 1.56 -4.44 6.93
C ASP A 36 2.06 -3.39 5.92
N GLU A 37 1.13 -2.67 5.27
CA GLU A 37 1.44 -1.65 4.27
C GLU A 37 2.26 -0.50 4.86
N THR A 38 2.21 -0.29 6.17
CA THR A 38 2.97 0.74 6.87
C THR A 38 4.48 0.57 6.71
N THR A 39 4.95 -0.65 6.45
CA THR A 39 6.35 -0.98 6.12
C THR A 39 6.83 -0.24 4.87
N VAL A 40 5.92 0.06 3.93
CA VAL A 40 6.21 0.75 2.66
C VAL A 40 5.37 2.02 2.48
N ALA A 41 4.65 2.46 3.50
CA ALA A 41 3.74 3.60 3.44
C ALA A 41 4.36 4.88 2.84
N PRO A 42 5.61 5.28 3.17
CA PRO A 42 6.23 6.44 2.54
C PRO A 42 6.35 6.34 1.02
N ALA A 43 6.58 5.13 0.48
CA ALA A 43 6.63 4.90 -0.96
C ALA A 43 5.23 4.97 -1.58
N LEU A 44 4.23 4.35 -0.95
CA LEU A 44 2.84 4.39 -1.43
C LEU A 44 2.32 5.83 -1.50
N ALA A 45 2.51 6.61 -0.42
CA ALA A 45 2.09 8.01 -0.37
C ALA A 45 2.83 8.88 -1.38
N LYS A 46 4.14 8.66 -1.58
CA LYS A 46 4.91 9.36 -2.61
C LYS A 46 4.34 9.13 -4.00
N TYR A 47 4.13 7.87 -4.39
CA TYR A 47 3.65 7.57 -5.75
C TYR A 47 2.21 8.06 -5.97
N ALA A 48 1.35 7.98 -4.96
CA ALA A 48 0.03 8.59 -5.02
C ALA A 48 0.11 10.12 -5.22
N ALA A 49 0.98 10.80 -4.47
CA ALA A 49 1.20 12.25 -4.62
C ALA A 49 1.81 12.64 -5.98
N GLU A 50 2.54 11.74 -6.62
CA GLU A 50 3.07 11.89 -7.98
C GLU A 50 2.04 11.60 -9.08
N GLY A 51 0.82 11.18 -8.71
CA GLY A 51 -0.29 10.94 -9.63
C GLY A 51 -0.38 9.52 -10.18
N HIS A 52 0.34 8.56 -9.61
CA HIS A 52 0.19 7.14 -9.92
C HIS A 52 -1.10 6.57 -9.31
N ASP A 53 -1.69 5.55 -9.93
CA ASP A 53 -2.78 4.81 -9.30
C ASP A 53 -2.19 3.80 -8.32
N VAL A 54 -2.45 3.97 -7.03
CA VAL A 54 -1.93 3.07 -5.99
C VAL A 54 -3.08 2.37 -5.31
N TYR A 55 -3.04 1.04 -5.29
CA TYR A 55 -4.04 0.17 -4.67
C TYR A 55 -3.40 -0.67 -3.57
N LEU A 56 -4.21 -1.07 -2.59
CA LEU A 56 -3.85 -2.00 -1.52
C LEU A 56 -4.82 -3.19 -1.54
N ALA A 57 -4.29 -4.40 -1.47
CA ALA A 57 -5.04 -5.61 -1.17
C ALA A 57 -4.52 -6.23 0.13
N THR A 58 -5.44 -6.47 1.07
CA THR A 58 -5.15 -7.08 2.37
C THR A 58 -5.87 -8.41 2.47
N ILE A 59 -5.10 -9.49 2.66
CA ILE A 59 -5.62 -10.86 2.57
C ILE A 59 -6.55 -11.19 3.75
N THR A 60 -6.12 -10.92 4.98
CA THR A 60 -6.84 -11.30 6.20
C THR A 60 -7.44 -10.09 6.92
N SER A 61 -8.42 -10.31 7.79
CA SER A 61 -8.99 -9.24 8.62
C SER A 61 -8.14 -8.89 9.85
N GLY A 62 -7.06 -9.62 10.14
CA GLY A 62 -6.20 -9.35 11.30
C GLY A 62 -6.84 -9.62 12.67
N GLN A 63 -7.92 -10.41 12.71
CA GLN A 63 -8.73 -10.69 13.90
C GLN A 63 -8.02 -11.49 14.98
N ALA A 64 -6.85 -12.10 14.69
CA ALA A 64 -6.06 -12.86 15.65
C ALA A 64 -4.90 -12.05 16.25
N GLY A 65 -4.73 -10.79 15.82
CA GLY A 65 -3.71 -9.86 16.30
C GLY A 65 -3.72 -9.65 17.82
N ASN A 66 -2.53 -9.37 18.36
CA ASN A 66 -2.31 -9.12 19.80
C ASN A 66 -2.18 -7.62 20.12
N ALA A 67 -2.88 -6.75 19.39
CA ALA A 67 -2.76 -5.31 19.57
C ALA A 67 -3.12 -4.88 21.01
N ASN A 68 -2.51 -3.79 21.49
CA ASN A 68 -2.88 -3.12 22.73
C ASN A 68 -4.24 -2.42 22.56
N THR A 69 -5.30 -3.22 22.50
CA THR A 69 -6.68 -2.77 22.33
C THR A 69 -7.57 -3.47 23.35
N ASP A 70 -8.63 -2.79 23.75
CA ASP A 70 -9.67 -3.37 24.60
C ASP A 70 -10.65 -4.26 23.80
N ILE A 71 -10.51 -4.32 22.48
CA ILE A 71 -11.32 -5.17 21.60
C ILE A 71 -10.75 -6.60 21.64
N PRO A 72 -11.52 -7.60 22.11
CA PRO A 72 -11.05 -8.99 22.10
C PRO A 72 -10.84 -9.51 20.67
N LYS A 73 -9.93 -10.49 20.53
CA LYS A 73 -9.74 -11.23 19.28
C LYS A 73 -11.06 -11.77 18.73
N GLY A 74 -11.15 -11.84 17.41
CA GLY A 74 -12.32 -12.32 16.69
C GLY A 74 -12.97 -11.24 15.82
N PRO A 75 -14.20 -11.48 15.34
CA PRO A 75 -14.80 -10.71 14.25
C PRO A 75 -14.80 -9.19 14.48
N LYS A 76 -15.11 -8.73 15.71
CA LYS A 76 -15.11 -7.30 16.05
C LYS A 76 -13.74 -6.63 15.91
N LEU A 77 -12.67 -7.34 16.26
CA LEU A 77 -11.32 -6.84 16.04
C LEU A 77 -11.00 -6.78 14.55
N GLY A 78 -11.43 -7.79 13.79
CA GLY A 78 -11.28 -7.80 12.33
C GLY A 78 -11.98 -6.61 11.67
N GLU A 79 -13.25 -6.39 12.00
CA GLU A 79 -14.03 -5.24 11.52
C GLU A 79 -13.37 -3.90 11.85
N ALA A 80 -12.85 -3.75 13.07
CA ALA A 80 -12.15 -2.53 13.49
C ALA A 80 -10.86 -2.32 12.67
N ARG A 81 -10.05 -3.37 12.48
CA ARG A 81 -8.80 -3.29 11.71
C ARG A 81 -9.03 -3.07 10.22
N GLU A 82 -10.10 -3.61 9.67
CA GLU A 82 -10.53 -3.31 8.30
C GLU A 82 -10.90 -1.82 8.14
N ALA A 83 -11.61 -1.24 9.12
CA ALA A 83 -11.89 0.19 9.14
C ALA A 83 -10.61 1.03 9.29
N GLU A 84 -9.67 0.59 10.13
CA GLU A 84 -8.35 1.22 10.26
C GLU A 84 -7.57 1.19 8.95
N SER A 85 -7.61 0.07 8.20
CA SER A 85 -6.98 -0.03 6.88
C SER A 85 -7.57 0.95 5.87
N ARG A 86 -8.91 1.12 5.85
CA ARG A 86 -9.55 2.14 5.01
C ARG A 86 -9.11 3.55 5.39
N CYS A 87 -8.98 3.84 6.68
CA CYS A 87 -8.45 5.11 7.18
C CYS A 87 -6.98 5.32 6.78
N SER A 88 -6.15 4.29 6.89
CA SER A 88 -4.74 4.29 6.47
C SER A 88 -4.64 4.60 4.98
N ALA A 89 -5.38 3.88 4.14
CA ALA A 89 -5.42 4.11 2.70
C ALA A 89 -5.81 5.55 2.34
N ALA A 90 -6.87 6.08 2.96
CA ALA A 90 -7.30 7.46 2.77
C ALA A 90 -6.22 8.48 3.19
N ALA A 91 -5.53 8.24 4.31
CA ALA A 91 -4.45 9.09 4.79
C ALA A 91 -3.22 9.07 3.88
N LEU A 92 -2.92 7.93 3.25
CA LEU A 92 -1.85 7.78 2.27
C LEU A 92 -2.21 8.37 0.89
N GLY A 93 -3.48 8.71 0.66
CA GLY A 93 -3.96 9.19 -0.64
C GLY A 93 -4.07 8.10 -1.71
N ILE A 94 -4.12 6.83 -1.31
CA ILE A 94 -4.26 5.67 -2.21
C ILE A 94 -5.75 5.31 -2.38
N HIS A 95 -6.05 4.47 -3.38
CA HIS A 95 -7.42 3.97 -3.61
C HIS A 95 -7.92 3.14 -2.43
N GLU A 96 -9.25 3.06 -2.28
CA GLU A 96 -9.88 2.26 -1.22
C GLU A 96 -9.39 0.79 -1.27
N PRO A 97 -9.01 0.18 -0.13
CA PRO A 97 -8.36 -1.12 -0.15
C PRO A 97 -9.34 -2.26 -0.46
N PHE A 98 -8.82 -3.26 -1.18
CA PHE A 98 -9.43 -4.56 -1.33
C PHE A 98 -9.19 -5.37 -0.03
N LEU A 99 -10.21 -5.47 0.81
CA LEU A 99 -10.16 -6.29 2.03
C LEU A 99 -10.82 -7.63 1.73
N LEU A 100 -10.03 -8.71 1.72
CA LEU A 100 -10.49 -10.03 1.26
C LEU A 100 -11.16 -10.84 2.36
N GLY A 101 -10.89 -10.53 3.63
CA GLY A 101 -11.60 -11.08 4.78
C GLY A 101 -11.22 -12.53 5.15
N PHE A 102 -10.05 -13.02 4.72
CA PHE A 102 -9.60 -14.36 5.11
C PHE A 102 -9.24 -14.43 6.60
N GLN A 103 -9.24 -15.66 7.12
CA GLN A 103 -8.93 -15.90 8.52
C GLN A 103 -7.43 -15.67 8.80
N ASP A 104 -7.12 -14.72 9.68
CA ASP A 104 -5.77 -14.47 10.20
C ASP A 104 -5.20 -15.73 10.88
N GLY A 105 -4.00 -16.12 10.45
CA GLY A 105 -3.26 -17.32 10.86
C GLY A 105 -3.66 -18.60 10.14
N ALA A 106 -4.52 -18.54 9.12
CA ALA A 106 -5.11 -19.71 8.47
C ALA A 106 -5.01 -19.69 6.94
N THR A 107 -4.01 -19.01 6.37
CA THR A 107 -3.84 -18.94 4.90
C THR A 107 -3.09 -20.12 4.30
N THR A 108 -2.35 -20.90 5.10
CA THR A 108 -1.50 -22.01 4.62
C THR A 108 -2.23 -23.20 3.99
N PRO A 109 -3.44 -23.62 4.42
CA PRO A 109 -4.13 -24.74 3.78
C PRO A 109 -4.35 -24.51 2.27
N ALA A 110 -4.12 -25.55 1.46
CA ALA A 110 -4.15 -25.44 -0.01
C ALA A 110 -5.48 -24.89 -0.55
N ASP A 111 -6.61 -25.29 0.03
CA ASP A 111 -7.93 -24.78 -0.38
C ASP A 111 -8.06 -23.28 -0.09
N THR A 112 -7.53 -22.82 1.05
CA THR A 112 -7.47 -21.39 1.38
C THR A 112 -6.57 -20.64 0.41
N GLN A 113 -5.39 -21.17 0.09
CA GLN A 113 -4.48 -20.55 -0.89
C GLN A 113 -5.11 -20.45 -2.28
N ASN A 114 -5.81 -21.50 -2.73
CA ASN A 114 -6.55 -21.48 -3.99
C ASN A 114 -7.65 -20.41 -4.00
N ALA A 115 -8.38 -20.26 -2.89
CA ALA A 115 -9.39 -19.23 -2.74
C ALA A 115 -8.77 -17.82 -2.74
N ILE A 116 -7.65 -17.61 -2.04
CA ILE A 116 -6.90 -16.35 -2.05
C ILE A 116 -6.44 -16.02 -3.48
N ALA A 117 -5.83 -16.99 -4.18
CA ALA A 117 -5.34 -16.83 -5.54
C ALA A 117 -6.46 -16.45 -6.52
N ALA A 118 -7.65 -17.03 -6.37
CA ALA A 118 -8.82 -16.67 -7.18
C ALA A 118 -9.24 -15.21 -6.95
N ARG A 119 -9.34 -14.76 -5.69
CA ARG A 119 -9.68 -13.37 -5.37
C ARG A 119 -8.61 -12.39 -5.83
N LEU A 120 -7.33 -12.74 -5.72
CA LEU A 120 -6.24 -11.93 -6.25
C LEU A 120 -6.28 -11.87 -7.78
N THR A 121 -6.65 -12.94 -8.46
CA THR A 121 -6.80 -12.94 -9.92
C THR A 121 -7.88 -11.96 -10.36
N GLU A 122 -9.04 -11.93 -9.69
CA GLU A 122 -10.10 -10.93 -9.93
C GLU A 122 -9.58 -9.50 -9.78
N ILE A 123 -8.80 -9.23 -8.73
CA ILE A 123 -8.20 -7.91 -8.48
C ILE A 123 -7.16 -7.57 -9.56
N PHE A 124 -6.32 -8.51 -9.97
CA PHE A 124 -5.33 -8.30 -11.03
C PHE A 124 -6.00 -8.01 -12.38
N GLU A 125 -7.12 -8.67 -12.69
CA GLU A 125 -7.91 -8.39 -13.89
C GLU A 125 -8.57 -7.01 -13.84
N GLN A 126 -9.05 -6.59 -12.66
CA GLN A 126 -9.64 -5.27 -12.44
C GLN A 126 -8.60 -4.13 -12.51
N VAL A 127 -7.50 -4.29 -11.79
CA VAL A 127 -6.48 -3.24 -11.57
C VAL A 127 -5.46 -3.22 -12.71
N ARG A 128 -5.09 -4.38 -13.27
CA ARG A 128 -4.01 -4.56 -14.25
C ARG A 128 -2.72 -3.84 -13.84
N PRO A 129 -2.12 -4.19 -12.69
CA PRO A 129 -0.98 -3.46 -12.14
C PRO A 129 0.27 -3.59 -13.02
N ASP A 130 0.99 -2.49 -13.20
CA ASP A 130 2.33 -2.47 -13.81
C ASP A 130 3.40 -2.91 -12.79
N ILE A 131 3.16 -2.61 -11.51
CA ILE A 131 4.07 -2.86 -10.40
C ILE A 131 3.30 -3.54 -9.27
N VAL A 132 3.88 -4.61 -8.73
CA VAL A 132 3.38 -5.28 -7.52
C VAL A 132 4.40 -5.11 -6.40
N ILE A 133 3.92 -4.72 -5.22
CA ILE A 133 4.71 -4.65 -3.99
C ILE A 133 4.15 -5.69 -3.03
N THR A 134 4.99 -6.61 -2.56
CA THR A 134 4.60 -7.64 -1.59
C THR A 134 5.82 -8.14 -0.83
N TRP A 135 5.62 -9.12 0.05
CA TRP A 135 6.68 -9.76 0.82
C TRP A 135 7.64 -10.56 -0.08
N GLY A 136 8.89 -10.71 0.39
CA GLY A 136 9.79 -11.73 -0.15
C GLY A 136 9.31 -13.14 0.21
N PRO A 137 9.90 -14.20 -0.38
CA PRO A 137 9.48 -15.59 -0.14
C PRO A 137 9.57 -16.05 1.33
N ASP A 138 10.34 -15.35 2.16
CA ASP A 138 10.49 -15.60 3.59
C ASP A 138 9.47 -14.85 4.46
N GLY A 139 8.69 -13.95 3.87
CA GLY A 139 7.65 -13.18 4.55
C GLY A 139 8.17 -12.06 5.46
N LEU A 140 9.48 -11.74 5.41
CA LEU A 140 10.23 -10.85 6.31
C LEU A 140 10.27 -11.27 7.79
N THR A 141 9.12 -11.57 8.40
CA THR A 141 8.97 -11.90 9.83
C THR A 141 8.95 -13.39 10.11
N GLY A 142 8.82 -14.22 9.07
CA GLY A 142 8.59 -15.66 9.20
C GLY A 142 7.14 -16.03 9.55
N HIS A 143 6.22 -15.07 9.61
CA HIS A 143 4.80 -15.35 9.80
C HIS A 143 4.24 -16.16 8.61
N PRO A 144 3.50 -17.26 8.83
CA PRO A 144 2.98 -18.09 7.75
C PRO A 144 2.13 -17.34 6.73
N ASP A 145 1.31 -16.40 7.18
CA ASP A 145 0.46 -15.62 6.27
C ASP A 145 1.23 -14.70 5.33
N HIS A 146 2.50 -14.39 5.63
CA HIS A 146 3.34 -13.53 4.79
C HIS A 146 4.06 -14.30 3.67
N ARG A 147 4.05 -15.64 3.71
CA ARG A 147 4.72 -16.51 2.73
C ARG A 147 3.75 -17.05 1.69
#